data_AF-A0A352KUT9-F1
#
_entry.id   AF-A0A352KUT9-F1
#
_cell.length_a   1.000
_cell.length_b   1.000
_cell.length_c   1.000
_cell.angle_alpha   90.00
_cell.angle_beta   90.00
_cell.angle_gamma   90.00
#
_symmetry.space_group_name_H-M   'P 1'
#
loop_
_entity.id
_entity.type
_entity.pdbx_description
1 polymer ?
#
loop_
_entity_poly.entity_id
_entity_poly.type
_entity_poly.pdbx_seq_one_letter_code
_entity_poly.pdbx_strand_id
1 'polypeptide(L)'
;GNGPSILLASAQHCGRSAATQDFRDNSRTVLLPGWLSFLYWNMNYHIEHHMYPGVPCYRLPALRSVLADDLPAATVGLTGVFAEFRRDLHSPHTGGC
;
A
#
# COMPACT_ATOMS: atom_id res chain seq x y z
N GLY A 1 2.67 7.42 20.20
CA GLY A 1 2.05 7.85 18.93
C GLY A 1 2.51 6.93 17.83
N ASN A 2 1.62 6.46 16.96
CA ASN A 2 1.88 5.45 15.92
C ASN A 2 2.68 6.01 14.72
N GLY A 3 3.79 6.72 14.96
CA GLY A 3 4.59 7.38 13.93
C GLY A 3 5.02 6.46 12.76
N PRO A 4 5.50 5.23 13.03
CA PRO A 4 5.85 4.30 11.95
C PRO A 4 4.65 3.93 11.07
N SER A 5 3.47 3.72 11.66
CA SER A 5 2.27 3.32 10.92
C SER A 5 1.73 4.46 10.05
N ILE A 6 1.86 5.70 10.52
CA ILE A 6 1.51 6.90 9.74
C ILE A 6 2.42 7.03 8.53
N LEU A 7 3.73 6.83 8.69
CA LEU A 7 4.69 6.87 7.58
C LEU A 7 4.35 5.83 6.49
N LEU A 8 4.01 4.61 6.91
CA LEU A 8 3.61 3.56 5.98
C LEU A 8 2.32 3.95 5.24
N ALA A 9 1.30 4.43 5.95
CA ALA A 9 0.04 4.88 5.35
C ALA A 9 0.24 6.05 4.36
N SER A 10 1.08 7.02 4.70
CA SER A 10 1.43 8.12 3.78
C SER A 10 2.12 7.61 2.52
N ALA A 11 3.06 6.66 2.64
CA ALA A 11 3.70 6.04 1.48
C ALA A 11 2.68 5.29 0.59
N GLN A 12 1.66 4.70 1.19
CA GLN A 12 0.63 3.92 0.49
C GLN A 12 -0.44 4.76 -0.22
N HIS A 13 -0.56 6.05 0.09
CA HIS A 13 -1.54 6.95 -0.53
C HIS A 13 -0.94 8.14 -1.27
N CYS A 14 0.33 8.50 -1.04
CA CYS A 14 0.91 9.67 -1.71
C CYS A 14 0.90 9.50 -3.25
N GLY A 15 0.66 10.57 -4.00
CA GLY A 15 0.66 10.54 -5.47
C GLY A 15 -0.50 9.77 -6.09
N ARG A 16 -1.44 9.27 -5.27
CA ARG A 16 -2.61 8.50 -5.70
C ARG A 16 -3.87 9.36 -5.65
N SER A 17 -4.79 9.09 -6.57
CA SER A 17 -6.00 9.91 -6.69
C SER A 17 -7.00 9.55 -5.61
N ALA A 18 -7.26 10.46 -4.67
CA ALA A 18 -8.32 10.29 -3.68
C ALA A 18 -9.73 10.29 -4.30
N ALA A 19 -9.87 10.78 -5.54
CA ALA A 19 -11.16 10.99 -6.20
C ALA A 19 -11.70 9.74 -6.91
N THR A 20 -10.91 8.68 -7.04
CA THR A 20 -11.35 7.41 -7.63
C THR A 20 -11.98 6.49 -6.59
N GLN A 21 -13.02 5.75 -7.00
CA GLN A 21 -13.64 4.72 -6.19
C GLN A 21 -12.87 3.39 -6.22
N ASP A 22 -11.93 3.21 -7.17
CA ASP A 22 -11.10 2.01 -7.22
C ASP A 22 -9.91 2.11 -6.25
N PHE A 23 -9.89 1.24 -5.25
CA PHE A 23 -8.82 1.19 -4.25
C PHE A 23 -7.44 0.88 -4.84
N ARG A 24 -7.37 0.28 -6.03
CA ARG A 24 -6.11 0.01 -6.76
C ARG A 24 -5.43 1.28 -7.27
N ASP A 25 -6.22 2.32 -7.52
CA ASP A 25 -5.74 3.62 -7.99
C ASP A 25 -5.57 4.62 -6.85
N ASN A 26 -6.34 4.46 -5.77
CA ASN A 26 -6.32 5.31 -4.58
C ASN A 26 -5.21 4.94 -3.58
N SER A 27 -4.79 3.68 -3.58
CA SER A 27 -3.85 3.14 -2.62
C SER A 27 -2.86 2.17 -3.25
N ARG A 28 -1.79 1.82 -2.52
CA ARG A 28 -0.82 0.79 -2.95
C ARG A 28 -0.39 -0.13 -1.82
N THR A 29 -0.05 -1.35 -2.20
CA THR A 29 0.52 -2.35 -1.31
C THR A 29 2.04 -2.31 -1.37
N VAL A 30 2.67 -2.31 -0.19
CA VAL A 30 4.12 -2.32 -0.02
C VAL A 30 4.51 -3.65 0.60
N LEU A 31 5.34 -4.43 -0.09
CA LEU A 31 5.86 -5.69 0.45
C LEU A 31 7.05 -5.40 1.36
N LEU A 32 6.86 -5.68 2.65
CA LEU A 32 7.87 -5.55 3.68
C LEU A 32 8.39 -6.94 4.10
N PRO A 33 9.59 -7.03 4.70
CA PRO A 33 10.06 -8.27 5.31
C PRO A 33 9.10 -8.76 6.40
N GLY A 34 8.96 -10.07 6.59
CA GLY A 34 7.94 -10.66 7.47
C GLY A 34 7.91 -10.13 8.92
N TRP A 35 9.08 -9.83 9.50
CA TRP A 35 9.16 -9.24 10.85
C TRP A 35 8.61 -7.81 10.89
N LEU A 36 8.79 -7.05 9.82
CA LEU A 36 8.33 -5.67 9.71
C LEU A 36 6.84 -5.64 9.34
N SER A 37 6.40 -6.52 8.44
CA SER A 37 4.98 -6.77 8.19
C SER A 37 4.23 -7.12 9.47
N PHE A 38 4.80 -7.95 10.34
CA PHE A 38 4.20 -8.27 11.63
C PHE A 38 4.05 -7.04 12.54
N LEU A 39 5.08 -6.19 12.65
CA LEU A 39 5.03 -4.94 13.43
C LEU A 39 3.94 -3.97 12.93
N TYR A 40 3.66 -3.99 11.63
CA TYR A 40 2.59 -3.22 11.01
C TYR A 40 1.25 -3.96 10.95
N TRP A 41 1.10 -5.07 11.65
CA TRP A 41 -0.11 -5.91 11.60
C TRP A 41 -0.53 -6.25 10.15
N ASN A 42 0.43 -6.49 9.25
CA ASN A 42 0.19 -6.72 7.82
C ASN A 42 -0.61 -5.61 7.09
N MET A 43 -0.72 -4.40 7.65
CA MET A 43 -1.31 -3.24 6.96
C MET A 43 -0.44 -2.74 5.81
N ASN A 44 0.71 -3.36 5.58
CA ASN A 44 1.50 -3.18 4.38
C ASN A 44 0.74 -3.69 3.11
N TYR A 45 -0.23 -4.60 3.28
CA TYR A 45 -1.20 -5.09 2.28
C TYR A 45 -2.46 -4.20 2.22
N HIS A 46 -2.26 -2.94 1.83
CA HIS A 46 -3.27 -1.89 1.99
C HIS A 46 -4.40 -1.95 0.97
N ILE A 47 -4.10 -2.29 -0.28
CA ILE A 47 -5.15 -2.49 -1.30
C ILE A 47 -6.05 -3.64 -0.86
N GLU A 48 -5.46 -4.74 -0.40
CA GLU A 48 -6.19 -5.92 0.05
C GLU A 48 -7.10 -5.59 1.25
N HIS A 49 -6.60 -4.77 2.19
CA HIS A 49 -7.38 -4.30 3.33
C HIS A 49 -8.56 -3.42 2.90
N HIS A 50 -8.37 -2.48 1.97
CA HIS A 50 -9.47 -1.62 1.49
C HIS A 50 -10.51 -2.39 0.67
N MET A 51 -10.07 -3.34 -0.16
CA MET A 51 -10.99 -4.17 -0.94
C MET A 51 -11.80 -5.13 -0.04
N TYR A 52 -11.18 -5.65 1.02
CA TYR A 52 -11.80 -6.64 1.91
C TYR A 52 -11.54 -6.32 3.40
N PRO A 53 -12.16 -5.25 3.94
CA PRO A 53 -11.89 -4.77 5.30
C PRO A 53 -12.33 -5.75 6.39
N GLY A 54 -13.22 -6.69 6.08
CA GLY A 54 -13.65 -7.77 6.98
C GLY A 54 -12.63 -8.91 7.12
N VAL A 55 -11.58 -8.95 6.29
CA VAL A 55 -10.54 -10.00 6.37
C VAL A 55 -9.54 -9.63 7.47
N PRO A 56 -9.30 -10.52 8.46
CA PRO A 56 -8.33 -10.26 9.51
C PRO A 56 -6.92 -10.05 8.95
N CYS A 57 -6.16 -9.16 9.58
CA CYS A 57 -4.89 -8.68 9.04
C CYS A 57 -3.86 -9.80 8.81
N TYR A 58 -3.85 -10.83 9.67
CA TYR A 58 -2.97 -12.00 9.51
C TYR A 58 -3.30 -12.89 8.31
N ARG A 59 -4.47 -12.71 7.66
CA ARG A 59 -4.86 -13.42 6.43
C ARG A 59 -4.66 -12.61 5.16
N LEU A 60 -4.30 -11.33 5.26
CA LEU A 60 -4.06 -10.48 4.07
C LEU A 60 -2.98 -11.03 3.12
N PRO A 61 -1.87 -11.65 3.59
CA PRO A 61 -0.91 -12.27 2.68
C PRO A 61 -1.53 -13.41 1.86
N ALA A 62 -2.39 -14.23 2.48
CA ALA A 62 -3.10 -15.30 1.79
C ALA A 62 -4.13 -14.75 0.81
N LEU A 63 -4.84 -13.68 1.20
CA LEU A 63 -5.79 -12.99 0.33
C LEU A 63 -5.11 -12.41 -0.91
N ARG A 64 -3.93 -11.79 -0.76
CA ARG A 64 -3.14 -11.31 -1.90
C ARG A 64 -2.84 -12.41 -2.91
N SER A 65 -2.45 -13.59 -2.43
CA SER A 65 -2.18 -14.73 -3.32
C SER A 65 -3.41 -15.16 -4.13
N VAL A 66 -4.61 -15.04 -3.54
CA VAL A 66 -5.87 -15.33 -4.24
C VAL A 66 -6.20 -14.24 -5.26
N LEU A 67 -5.90 -12.98 -4.94
CA LEU A 67 -6.17 -11.81 -5.79
C LEU A 67 -5.00 -11.46 -6.72
N ALA A 68 -4.01 -12.34 -6.90
CA ALA A 68 -2.75 -11.99 -7.56
C ALA A 68 -2.95 -11.41 -8.98
N ASP A 69 -3.93 -11.94 -9.70
CA ASP A 69 -4.27 -11.51 -11.07
C ASP A 69 -5.08 -10.21 -11.12
N ASP A 70 -5.78 -9.88 -10.03
CA ASP A 70 -6.64 -8.70 -9.92
C ASP A 70 -5.91 -7.49 -9.31
N LEU A 71 -4.69 -7.66 -8.80
CA LEU A 71 -3.95 -6.63 -8.09
C LEU A 71 -2.86 -6.00 -8.96
N PRO A 72 -2.64 -4.68 -8.83
CA PRO A 72 -1.47 -4.06 -9.44
C PRO A 72 -0.17 -4.60 -8.83
N ALA A 73 0.93 -4.41 -9.55
CA ALA A 73 2.26 -4.73 -9.07
C ALA A 73 2.51 -4.02 -7.72
N ALA A 74 2.88 -4.79 -6.70
CA ALA A 74 3.18 -4.22 -5.39
C ALA A 74 4.57 -3.58 -5.37
N THR A 75 4.70 -2.52 -4.59
CA THR A 75 5.99 -1.89 -4.32
C THR A 75 6.81 -2.79 -3.42
N VAL A 76 8.05 -3.12 -3.81
CA VAL A 76 8.90 -4.03 -3.05
C VAL A 76 10.01 -3.28 -2.33
N GLY A 77 10.03 -3.37 -1.01
CA GLY A 77 11.10 -2.82 -0.16
C GLY A 77 11.25 -1.29 -0.25
N LEU A 78 12.28 -0.78 0.44
CA LEU A 78 12.54 0.66 0.53
C LEU A 78 12.94 1.27 -0.82
N THR A 79 13.73 0.56 -1.62
CA THR A 79 14.17 1.04 -2.94
C THR A 79 12.99 1.28 -3.87
N GLY A 80 12.00 0.37 -3.88
CA GLY A 80 10.76 0.55 -4.62
C GLY A 80 9.97 1.75 -4.12
N VAL A 81 9.85 1.93 -2.81
CA VAL A 81 9.15 3.08 -2.21
C VAL A 81 9.83 4.40 -2.61
N PHE A 82 11.15 4.50 -2.56
CA PHE A 82 11.86 5.72 -2.99
C PHE A 82 11.73 5.98 -4.50
N ALA A 83 11.70 4.93 -5.33
CA ALA A 83 11.47 5.08 -6.76
C ALA A 83 10.06 5.62 -7.06
N GLU A 84 9.05 5.12 -6.34
CA GLU A 84 7.67 5.63 -6.40
C GLU A 84 7.59 7.09 -5.96
N PHE A 85 8.17 7.45 -4.81
CA PHE A 85 8.19 8.84 -4.37
C PHE A 85 8.85 9.78 -5.38
N ARG A 86 9.96 9.36 -5.98
CA ARG A 86 10.62 10.14 -7.05
C ARG A 86 9.69 10.32 -8.26
N ARG A 87 8.92 9.29 -8.61
CA ARG A 87 7.95 9.33 -9.71
C ARG A 87 6.80 10.30 -9.39
N ASP A 88 6.29 10.22 -8.17
CA ASP A 88 5.17 11.04 -7.68
C ASP A 88 5.58 12.52 -7.61
N LEU A 89 6.82 12.82 -7.18
CA LEU A 89 7.40 14.18 -7.19
C LEU A 89 7.48 14.82 -8.57
N HIS A 90 7.65 14.02 -9.63
CA HIS A 90 7.81 14.52 -11.00
C HIS A 90 6.51 14.46 -11.83
N SER A 91 5.41 13.95 -11.27
CA SER A 91 4.12 13.83 -11.96
C SER A 91 3.15 14.93 -11.50
N PRO A 92 2.87 15.97 -12.31
CA PRO A 92 2.07 17.13 -11.88
C PRO A 92 0.56 16.87 -11.70
N HIS A 93 0.09 15.63 -11.87
CA HIS A 93 -1.33 15.30 -11.84
C HIS A 93 -1.60 13.98 -11.10
N THR A 94 -1.65 14.01 -9.77
CA THR A 94 -2.58 13.22 -8.92
C THR A 94 -2.19 13.37 -7.44
N GLY A 95 -3.10 13.87 -6.59
CA GLY A 95 -3.12 13.71 -5.12
C GLY A 95 -1.83 14.00 -4.35
N GLY A 96 -1.75 15.15 -3.68
CA GLY A 96 -0.65 15.45 -2.75
C GLY A 96 -0.53 14.40 -1.63
N CYS A 97 0.70 14.23 -1.11
CA CYS A 97 0.85 13.78 0.28
C CYS A 97 0.40 14.93 1.22
#